data_AF-A0A942H055-F1
#
_entry.id   AF-A0A942H055-F1
#
_cell.length_a   1.000
_cell.length_b   1.000
_cell.length_c   1.000
_cell.angle_alpha   90.00
_cell.angle_beta   90.00
_cell.angle_gamma   90.00
#
_symmetry.space_group_name_H-M   'P 1'
#
loop_
_entity.id
_entity.type
_entity.pdbx_description
1 polymer ?
#
loop_
_entity_poly.entity_id
_entity_poly.type
_entity_poly.pdbx_seq_one_letter_code
_entity_poly.pdbx_strand_id
1 'polypeptide(L)'
;MPKLAALTFAFPALLAAQAPAPAAQPAPAAVKHHAHRAKEKGLVGDSSTKTFHRASCAHVADIKADAKVSFTRRAEAVQAGYKPCEDCKP
;
A
#
# COMPACT_ATOMS: atom_id res chain seq x y z
N MET A 1 15.23 -17.13 67.93
CA MET A 1 14.53 -17.76 66.79
C MET A 1 13.21 -17.03 66.64
N PRO A 2 12.98 -16.34 65.51
CA PRO A 2 12.26 -16.98 64.42
C PRO A 2 12.94 -16.81 63.05
N LYS A 3 12.82 -17.89 62.28
CA LYS A 3 13.18 -18.03 60.87
C LYS A 3 12.31 -17.08 60.04
N LEU A 4 12.92 -16.17 59.28
CA LEU A 4 12.26 -15.51 58.16
C LEU A 4 12.70 -16.23 56.90
N ALA A 5 11.77 -17.03 56.38
CA ALA A 5 11.91 -17.80 55.16
C ALA A 5 12.01 -16.88 53.95
N ALA A 6 12.92 -17.27 53.06
CA ALA A 6 13.05 -16.75 51.71
C ALA A 6 11.76 -16.94 50.91
N LEU A 7 11.37 -15.92 50.14
CA LEU A 7 10.57 -16.09 48.94
C LEU A 7 11.21 -15.26 47.83
N THR A 8 12.20 -15.88 47.20
CA THR A 8 12.77 -15.48 45.92
C THR A 8 11.66 -15.51 44.86
N PHE A 9 11.15 -14.33 44.50
CA PHE A 9 10.27 -14.18 43.35
C PHE A 9 11.11 -14.31 42.07
N ALA A 10 11.22 -15.53 41.56
CA ALA A 10 11.63 -15.81 40.21
C ALA A 10 10.47 -15.47 39.26
N PHE A 11 10.53 -14.32 38.61
CA PHE A 11 9.70 -14.01 37.46
C PHE A 11 10.57 -14.14 36.19
N PRO A 12 10.50 -15.27 35.45
CA PRO A 12 11.08 -15.32 34.12
C PRO A 12 10.11 -14.59 33.20
N ALA A 13 10.34 -13.29 33.01
CA ALA A 13 9.69 -12.58 31.91
C ALA A 13 10.31 -13.11 30.61
N LEU A 14 9.63 -14.08 29.99
CA LEU A 14 9.81 -14.43 28.59
C LEU A 14 9.80 -13.13 27.78
N LEU A 15 10.98 -12.69 27.35
CA LEU A 15 11.11 -11.67 26.33
C LEU A 15 10.76 -12.35 25.01
N ALA A 16 9.45 -12.43 24.74
CA ALA A 16 8.93 -12.80 23.45
C ALA A 16 9.59 -11.90 22.39
N ALA A 17 10.30 -12.53 21.45
CA ALA A 17 10.81 -11.89 20.26
C ALA A 17 9.64 -11.28 19.49
N GLN A 18 9.44 -9.98 19.67
CA GLN A 18 8.60 -9.17 18.79
C GLN A 18 9.27 -9.12 17.41
N ALA A 19 8.89 -10.03 16.53
CA ALA A 19 9.16 -9.86 15.12
C ALA A 19 8.61 -8.50 14.67
N PRO A 20 9.36 -7.68 13.92
CA PRO A 20 8.75 -6.52 13.28
C PRO A 20 7.68 -7.03 12.33
N ALA A 21 6.43 -6.61 12.54
CA ALA A 21 5.39 -6.79 11.54
C ALA A 21 5.93 -6.28 10.19
N PRO A 22 5.72 -7.01 9.07
CA PRO A 22 6.04 -6.45 7.77
C PRO A 22 5.26 -5.14 7.68
N ALA A 23 5.97 -4.05 7.41
CA ALA A 23 5.44 -2.70 7.38
C ALA A 23 4.05 -2.70 6.75
N ALA A 24 3.03 -2.70 7.61
CA ALA A 24 1.70 -2.26 7.27
C ALA A 24 1.94 -0.80 6.89
N GLN A 25 1.99 -0.58 5.58
CA GLN A 25 1.99 0.75 5.01
C GLN A 25 0.92 1.54 5.77
N PRO A 26 1.23 2.75 6.27
CA PRO A 26 0.22 3.53 6.96
C PRO A 26 -0.99 3.64 6.03
N ALA A 27 -2.15 3.18 6.52
CA ALA A 27 -3.42 3.40 5.86
C ALA A 27 -3.45 4.89 5.46
N PRO A 28 -3.67 5.23 4.18
CA PRO A 28 -3.47 6.59 3.71
C PRO A 28 -4.36 7.52 4.51
N ALA A 29 -3.73 8.25 5.44
CA ALA A 29 -4.36 9.30 6.20
C ALA A 29 -4.96 10.27 5.18
N ALA A 30 -6.23 10.58 5.40
CA ALA A 30 -7.09 11.32 4.51
C ALA A 30 -6.54 12.72 4.19
N VAL A 31 -5.67 12.80 3.19
CA VAL A 31 -5.50 14.02 2.41
C VAL A 31 -6.82 14.27 1.71
N LYS A 32 -7.46 15.39 2.05
CA LYS A 32 -8.65 15.87 1.35
C LYS A 32 -8.22 16.28 -0.05
N HIS A 33 -8.12 15.31 -0.95
CA HIS A 33 -8.00 15.57 -2.37
C HIS A 33 -9.26 16.33 -2.77
N HIS A 34 -9.07 17.59 -3.16
CA HIS A 34 -10.14 18.41 -3.71
C HIS A 34 -10.88 17.58 -4.75
N ALA A 35 -12.18 17.47 -4.53
CA ALA A 35 -13.01 16.49 -5.19
C ALA A 35 -13.08 16.81 -6.68
N HIS A 36 -12.18 16.22 -7.47
CA HIS A 36 -12.51 15.79 -8.83
C HIS A 36 -13.54 14.65 -8.68
N ARG A 37 -14.75 15.07 -8.29
CA ARG A 37 -15.88 14.23 -7.90
C ARG A 37 -16.52 13.67 -9.15
N ALA A 38 -15.82 12.80 -9.86
CA ALA A 38 -16.44 11.98 -10.88
C ALA A 38 -15.58 10.73 -11.10
N LYS A 39 -15.81 9.72 -10.24
CA LYS A 39 -15.73 8.31 -10.60
C LYS A 39 -14.48 7.99 -11.44
N GLU A 40 -13.33 7.85 -10.80
CA GLU A 40 -12.13 7.36 -11.48
C GLU A 40 -12.41 5.90 -11.88
N LYS A 41 -13.03 5.71 -13.05
CA LYS A 41 -13.37 4.39 -13.59
C LYS A 41 -12.04 3.72 -13.87
N GLY A 42 -11.59 2.86 -12.94
CA GLY A 42 -10.44 1.96 -13.04
C GLY A 42 -9.16 2.59 -13.60
N LEU A 43 -8.16 2.82 -12.76
CA LEU A 43 -6.83 3.12 -13.30
C LEU A 43 -6.18 1.79 -13.72
N VAL A 44 -5.51 1.79 -14.86
CA VAL A 44 -4.87 0.62 -15.43
C VAL A 44 -3.39 0.92 -15.67
N GLY A 45 -2.52 0.25 -14.94
CA GLY A 45 -1.08 0.23 -15.14
C GLY A 45 -0.62 -0.80 -16.15
N ASP A 46 0.43 -0.46 -16.90
CA ASP A 46 1.28 -1.40 -17.62
C ASP A 46 2.57 -1.61 -16.81
N SER A 47 2.78 -2.82 -16.33
CA SER A 47 3.94 -3.21 -15.52
C SER A 47 5.26 -3.13 -16.27
N SER A 48 5.22 -3.25 -17.60
CA SER A 48 6.38 -3.23 -18.49
C SER A 48 6.90 -1.81 -18.67
N THR A 49 6.00 -0.85 -18.92
CA THR A 49 6.37 0.56 -19.14
C THR A 49 6.33 1.39 -17.86
N LYS A 50 5.77 0.85 -16.78
CA LYS A 50 5.48 1.56 -15.52
C LYS A 50 4.65 2.82 -15.77
N THR A 51 3.75 2.79 -16.74
CA THR A 51 2.80 3.88 -17.01
C THR A 51 1.41 3.44 -16.59
N PHE A 52 0.66 4.32 -15.95
CA PHE A 52 -0.76 4.09 -15.68
C PHE A 52 -1.64 5.03 -16.48
N HIS A 53 -2.79 4.49 -16.85
CA HIS A 53 -3.77 5.07 -17.74
C HIS A 53 -5.14 5.08 -17.04
N ARG A 54 -6.07 5.90 -17.52
CA ARG A 54 -7.50 5.74 -17.22
C ARG A 54 -8.05 4.56 -18.03
N ALA A 55 -9.07 3.85 -17.53
CA ALA A 55 -9.71 2.76 -18.27
C ALA A 55 -10.23 3.16 -19.66
N SER A 56 -10.52 4.44 -19.90
CA SER A 56 -10.97 4.98 -21.19
C SER A 56 -9.84 5.40 -22.14
N CYS A 57 -8.58 5.20 -21.75
CA CYS A 57 -7.43 5.58 -22.56
C CYS A 57 -7.21 4.57 -23.69
N ALA A 58 -6.95 5.05 -24.91
CA ALA A 58 -6.80 4.19 -26.10
C ALA A 58 -5.69 3.12 -25.91
N HIS A 59 -4.58 3.50 -25.27
CA HIS A 59 -3.45 2.61 -25.01
C HIS A 59 -3.78 1.42 -24.11
N VAL A 60 -4.89 1.44 -23.36
CA VAL A 60 -5.29 0.32 -22.50
C VAL A 60 -5.65 -0.94 -23.30
N ALA A 61 -6.05 -0.77 -24.57
CA ALA A 61 -6.30 -1.88 -25.49
C ALA A 61 -5.01 -2.61 -25.89
N ASP A 62 -3.89 -1.89 -25.94
CA ASP A 62 -2.59 -2.41 -26.35
C ASP A 62 -1.78 -3.02 -25.19
N ILE A 63 -2.20 -2.80 -23.94
CA ILE A 63 -1.57 -3.39 -22.75
C ILE A 63 -1.79 -4.90 -22.75
N LYS A 64 -0.70 -5.65 -22.68
CA LYS A 64 -0.72 -7.12 -22.55
C LYS A 64 -1.44 -7.52 -21.25
N ALA A 65 -2.29 -8.54 -21.31
CA ALA A 65 -3.07 -9.00 -20.15
C ALA A 65 -2.17 -9.30 -18.94
N ASP A 66 -1.01 -9.93 -19.15
CA ASP A 66 -0.06 -10.29 -18.08
C ASP A 66 0.65 -9.09 -17.46
N ALA A 67 0.79 -7.98 -18.20
CA ALA A 67 1.41 -6.76 -17.71
C ALA A 67 0.39 -5.79 -17.09
N LYS A 68 -0.91 -6.09 -17.19
CA LYS A 68 -1.99 -5.20 -16.81
C LYS A 68 -2.20 -5.22 -15.30
N VAL A 69 -2.10 -4.07 -14.66
CA VAL A 69 -2.33 -3.89 -13.22
C VAL A 69 -3.49 -2.92 -13.04
N SER A 70 -4.40 -3.20 -12.13
CA SER A 70 -5.52 -2.30 -11.84
C SER A 70 -5.27 -1.55 -10.53
N PHE A 71 -5.47 -0.23 -10.55
CA PHE A 71 -5.34 0.64 -9.38
C PHE A 71 -6.67 1.32 -9.08
N THR A 72 -6.91 1.53 -7.78
CA THR A 72 -8.12 2.21 -7.30
C THR A 72 -7.91 3.73 -7.20
N ARG A 73 -6.66 4.16 -7.00
CA ARG A 73 -6.29 5.56 -6.81
C ARG A 73 -5.00 5.92 -7.55
N ARG A 74 -4.95 7.13 -8.10
CA ARG A 74 -3.72 7.71 -8.67
C ARG A 74 -2.53 7.62 -7.72
N ALA A 75 -2.74 7.98 -6.45
CA ALA A 75 -1.67 7.99 -5.45
C ALA A 75 -1.04 6.59 -5.24
N GLU A 76 -1.85 5.53 -5.32
CA GLU A 76 -1.38 4.15 -5.18
C GLU A 76 -0.46 3.76 -6.35
N ALA A 77 -0.86 4.09 -7.58
CA ALA A 77 -0.05 3.86 -8.77
C ALA A 77 1.29 4.62 -8.70
N VAL A 78 1.26 5.89 -8.28
CA VAL A 78 2.48 6.71 -8.12
C VAL A 78 3.39 6.16 -7.03
N GLN A 79 2.85 5.73 -5.89
CA GLN A 79 3.64 5.10 -4.82
C GLN A 79 4.24 3.76 -5.26
N ALA A 80 3.54 3.01 -6.10
CA ALA A 80 4.05 1.79 -6.73
C ALA A 80 5.11 2.06 -7.83
N GLY A 81 5.44 3.34 -8.09
CA GLY A 81 6.45 3.74 -9.06
C GLY A 81 5.94 3.90 -10.49
N TYR A 82 4.61 3.95 -10.69
CA TYR A 82 4.03 4.17 -12.00
C TYR A 82 3.88 5.67 -12.30
N LYS A 83 4.16 6.04 -13.54
CA LYS A 83 3.98 7.40 -14.05
C LYS A 83 2.62 7.57 -14.71
N PRO A 84 1.97 8.73 -14.58
CA PRO A 84 0.74 9.01 -15.31
C PRO A 84 1.01 9.08 -16.81
N CYS A 85 0.09 8.55 -17.60
CA CYS A 85 0.09 8.74 -19.04
C CYS A 85 -0.02 10.23 -19.39
N GLU A 86 0.84 10.71 -20.29
CA GLU A 86 0.89 12.12 -20.68
C GLU A 86 -0.29 12.53 -21.57
N ASP A 87 -0.87 11.60 -22.34
CA ASP A 87 -2.03 11.85 -23.20
C ASP A 87 -3.33 11.88 -22.42
N CYS A 88 -3.53 10.85 -21.58
CA CYS A 88 -4.78 10.63 -20.87
C CYS A 88 -4.85 11.41 -19.54
N LYS A 89 -3.71 11.98 -19.09
CA LYS A 89 -3.49 12.74 -17.85
C LYS A 89 -4.37 12.24 -16.68
N PRO A 90 -4.31 10.94 -16.37
CA PRO A 90 -5.26 10.23 -15.52
C PRO A 90 -5.15 10.65 -14.08
#